data_AF-A0A7X0EC76-F1
#
_entry.id   AF-A0A7X0EC76-F1
#
_cell.length_a   1.000
_cell.length_b   1.000
_cell.length_c   1.000
_cell.angle_alpha   90.00
_cell.angle_beta   90.00
_cell.angle_gamma   90.00
#
_symmetry.space_group_name_H-M   'P 1'
#
loop_
_entity.id
_entity.type
_entity.pdbx_description
1 polymer ?
#
loop_
_entity_poly.entity_id
_entity_poly.type
_entity_poly.pdbx_seq_one_letter_code
_entity_poly.pdbx_strand_id
1 'polypeptide(L)'
;MKLIVNKASDFSLSRSHSVNIVIATALFVGLSGCGGRVANPVKAVNAYDDQLSCDHLRAELQVNQAHILDLNGERAADRQHNVGQLLVGPMFIDLSDSEKKEIKALEARDTVLNGYLAQRCPTDAAAPAPAAPPATAPAAASR
;
A
#
# COMPACT_ATOMS: atom_id res chain seq x y z
N MET A 1 -46.44 54.74 -22.90
CA MET A 1 -44.96 54.78 -22.93
C MET A 1 -44.46 53.53 -22.19
N LYS A 2 -43.97 52.51 -22.93
CA LYS A 2 -43.57 51.20 -22.39
C LYS A 2 -42.13 51.29 -21.87
N LEU A 3 -41.90 50.98 -20.59
CA LEU A 3 -40.57 50.73 -20.03
C LEU A 3 -40.21 49.27 -20.30
N ILE A 4 -39.36 49.04 -21.31
CA ILE A 4 -38.66 47.77 -21.48
C ILE A 4 -37.38 47.88 -20.64
N VAL A 5 -37.42 47.38 -19.40
CA VAL A 5 -36.22 47.26 -18.57
C VAL A 5 -35.49 45.96 -18.95
N ASN A 6 -34.22 46.12 -19.32
CA ASN A 6 -33.30 45.12 -19.81
C ASN A 6 -33.18 43.88 -18.92
N LYS A 7 -33.47 42.70 -19.48
CA LYS A 7 -33.26 41.37 -18.88
C LYS A 7 -31.81 40.85 -19.03
N ALA A 8 -30.90 41.68 -19.55
CA ALA A 8 -29.55 41.28 -19.94
C ALA A 8 -28.52 41.31 -18.78
N SER A 9 -28.81 42.01 -17.67
CA SER A 9 -27.86 42.22 -16.57
C SER A 9 -27.82 41.09 -15.53
N ASP A 10 -28.87 40.27 -15.40
CA ASP A 10 -28.93 39.19 -14.40
C ASP A 10 -28.18 37.93 -14.83
N PHE A 11 -27.98 37.71 -16.13
CA PHE A 11 -27.36 36.49 -16.66
C PHE A 11 -25.83 36.47 -16.48
N SER A 12 -25.19 37.63 -16.37
CA SER A 12 -23.73 37.73 -16.29
C SER A 12 -23.18 37.47 -14.87
N LEU A 13 -23.94 37.80 -13.81
CA LEU A 13 -23.54 37.51 -12.42
C LEU A 13 -23.68 36.01 -12.09
N SER A 14 -24.76 35.38 -12.58
CA SER A 14 -25.00 33.94 -12.39
C SER A 14 -23.91 33.07 -13.01
N ARG A 15 -23.42 33.45 -14.20
CA ARG A 15 -22.40 32.70 -14.95
C ARG A 15 -21.05 32.63 -14.22
N SER A 16 -20.67 33.66 -13.45
CA SER A 16 -19.41 33.69 -12.69
C SER A 16 -19.48 32.82 -11.43
N HIS A 17 -20.62 32.82 -10.73
CA HIS A 17 -20.80 32.00 -9.52
C HIS A 17 -20.92 30.51 -9.85
N SER A 18 -21.59 30.16 -10.95
CA SER A 18 -21.68 28.76 -11.40
C SER A 18 -20.32 28.18 -11.77
N VAL A 19 -19.43 28.95 -12.41
CA VAL A 19 -18.08 28.49 -12.76
C VAL A 19 -17.22 28.28 -11.52
N ASN A 20 -17.27 29.20 -10.55
CA ASN A 20 -16.53 29.05 -9.30
C ASN A 20 -17.02 27.86 -8.46
N ILE A 21 -18.33 27.62 -8.43
CA ILE A 21 -18.92 26.46 -7.74
C ILE A 21 -18.48 25.16 -8.44
N VAL A 22 -18.54 25.08 -9.77
CA VAL A 22 -18.12 23.88 -10.52
C VAL A 22 -16.64 23.57 -10.31
N ILE A 23 -15.77 24.58 -10.31
CA ILE A 23 -14.33 24.40 -10.04
C ILE A 23 -14.08 23.94 -8.60
N ALA A 24 -14.76 24.56 -7.62
CA ALA A 24 -14.64 24.16 -6.21
C ALA A 24 -15.14 22.72 -5.98
N THR A 25 -16.22 22.32 -6.65
CA THR A 25 -16.78 20.96 -6.55
C THR A 25 -15.86 19.93 -7.23
N ALA A 26 -15.28 20.27 -8.39
CA ALA A 26 -14.32 19.41 -9.09
C ALA A 26 -13.03 19.19 -8.29
N LEU A 27 -12.53 20.23 -7.60
CA LEU A 27 -11.40 20.10 -6.67
C LEU A 27 -11.74 19.19 -5.49
N PHE A 28 -12.91 19.36 -4.87
CA PHE A 28 -13.33 18.51 -3.74
C PHE A 28 -13.50 17.03 -4.12
N VAL A 29 -14.04 16.75 -5.31
CA VAL A 29 -14.16 15.37 -5.83
C VAL A 29 -12.78 14.79 -6.16
N GLY A 30 -11.86 15.59 -6.71
CA GLY A 30 -10.50 15.15 -7.04
C GLY A 30 -9.64 14.79 -5.82
N LEU A 31 -9.82 15.48 -4.69
CA LEU A 31 -9.09 15.20 -3.44
C LEU A 31 -9.65 14.01 -2.64
N SER A 32 -10.76 13.39 -3.06
CA SER A 32 -11.34 12.20 -2.42
C SER A 32 -10.70 10.87 -2.87
N GLY A 33 -9.63 10.93 -3.67
CA GLY A 33 -8.83 9.76 -4.02
C GLY A 33 -8.15 9.16 -2.78
N CYS A 34 -8.41 7.88 -2.52
CA CYS A 34 -7.91 7.06 -1.43
C CYS A 34 -6.37 7.01 -1.41
N GLY A 35 -5.72 7.97 -0.73
CA GLY A 35 -4.26 8.10 -0.66
C GLY A 35 -3.58 7.32 0.48
N GLY A 36 -4.29 6.41 1.16
CA GLY A 36 -3.74 5.61 2.26
C GLY A 36 -3.63 4.14 1.86
N ARG A 37 -2.41 3.61 1.72
CA ARG A 37 -2.21 2.17 1.53
C ARG A 37 -2.67 1.45 2.81
N VAL A 38 -3.62 0.53 2.66
CA VAL A 38 -4.08 -0.31 3.77
C VAL A 38 -3.05 -1.42 3.99
N ALA A 39 -2.53 -1.54 5.21
CA ALA A 39 -1.63 -2.62 5.58
C ALA A 39 -2.30 -3.98 5.37
N ASN A 40 -1.60 -4.92 4.73
CA ASN A 40 -2.06 -6.30 4.53
C ASN A 40 -1.18 -7.27 5.34
N PRO A 41 -1.37 -7.35 6.67
CA PRO A 41 -0.52 -8.16 7.54
C PRO A 41 -0.69 -9.66 7.24
N VAL A 42 0.43 -10.37 7.16
CA VAL A 42 0.46 -11.84 7.03
C VAL A 42 0.03 -12.48 8.35
N LYS A 43 -0.67 -13.61 8.28
CA LYS A 43 -1.04 -14.39 9.47
C LYS A 43 0.20 -15.05 10.05
N ALA A 44 0.44 -14.91 11.35
CA ALA A 44 1.60 -15.53 12.01
C ALA A 44 1.58 -17.07 11.93
N VAL A 45 0.40 -17.69 11.98
CA VAL A 45 0.22 -19.15 11.89
C VAL A 45 -0.71 -19.47 10.72
N ASN A 46 -0.38 -20.51 9.96
CA ASN A 46 -1.21 -21.06 8.91
C ASN A 46 -1.60 -22.52 9.23
N ALA A 47 -2.81 -22.91 8.86
CA ALA A 47 -3.33 -24.25 9.15
C ALA A 47 -2.54 -25.38 8.48
N TYR A 48 -1.76 -25.06 7.45
CA TYR A 48 -1.00 -26.01 6.64
C TYR A 48 0.50 -26.05 6.99
N ASP A 49 0.96 -25.28 7.99
CA ASP A 49 2.39 -25.24 8.37
C ASP A 49 2.93 -26.60 8.83
N ASP A 50 2.05 -27.42 9.40
CA ASP A 50 2.36 -28.78 9.84
C ASP A 50 2.55 -29.77 8.69
N GLN A 51 2.08 -29.43 7.49
CA GLN A 51 2.20 -30.25 6.29
C GLN A 51 3.32 -29.76 5.36
N LEU A 52 3.90 -28.59 5.61
CA LEU A 52 4.98 -28.03 4.80
C LEU A 52 6.30 -28.80 4.99
N SER A 53 7.01 -29.02 3.88
CA SER A 53 8.36 -29.56 3.91
C SER A 53 9.35 -28.54 4.49
N CYS A 54 10.47 -29.03 5.02
CA CYS A 54 11.53 -28.17 5.55
C CYS A 54 12.09 -27.18 4.51
N ASP A 55 12.14 -27.58 3.24
CA ASP A 55 12.60 -26.69 2.16
C ASP A 55 11.60 -25.58 1.89
N HIS A 56 10.29 -25.88 1.97
CA HIS A 56 9.24 -24.88 1.86
C HIS A 56 9.27 -23.90 3.03
N LEU A 57 9.41 -24.37 4.27
CA LEU A 57 9.51 -23.50 5.45
C LEU A 57 10.72 -22.56 5.35
N ARG A 58 11.88 -23.05 4.87
CA ARG A 58 13.07 -22.22 4.65
C ARG A 58 12.89 -21.23 3.51
N ALA A 59 12.27 -21.66 2.41
CA ALA A 59 11.98 -20.76 1.29
C ALA A 59 11.03 -19.64 1.70
N GLU A 60 9.99 -19.94 2.49
CA GLU A 60 9.08 -18.93 3.01
C GLU A 60 9.81 -17.94 3.93
N LEU A 61 10.68 -18.44 4.82
CA LEU A 61 11.50 -17.58 5.69
C LEU A 61 12.39 -16.62 4.87
N GLN A 62 13.00 -17.10 3.78
CA GLN A 62 13.81 -16.26 2.90
C GLN A 62 12.97 -15.19 2.19
N VAL A 63 11.79 -15.56 1.68
CA VAL A 63 10.87 -14.63 1.02
C VAL A 63 10.39 -13.56 2.01
N ASN A 64 10.06 -13.94 3.24
CA ASN A 64 9.65 -12.99 4.28
C ASN A 64 10.78 -12.01 4.63
N GLN A 65 12.01 -12.49 4.79
CA GLN A 65 13.17 -11.64 5.05
C GLN A 65 13.45 -10.66 3.90
N ALA A 66 13.36 -11.12 2.65
CA ALA A 66 13.51 -10.25 1.48
C ALA A 66 12.43 -9.16 1.48
N HIS A 67 11.19 -9.51 1.82
CA HIS A 67 10.08 -8.56 1.89
C HIS A 67 10.25 -7.55 3.05
N ILE A 68 10.76 -7.97 4.20
CA ILE A 68 11.11 -7.07 5.31
C ILE A 68 12.17 -6.05 4.87
N LEU A 69 13.19 -6.47 4.10
CA LEU A 69 14.21 -5.57 3.58
C LEU A 69 13.63 -4.55 2.59
N ASP A 70 12.74 -4.99 1.71
CA ASP A 70 12.03 -4.12 0.76
C ASP A 70 11.17 -3.07 1.48
N LEU A 71 10.31 -3.49 2.42
CA LEU A 71 9.50 -2.59 3.24
C LEU A 71 10.36 -1.61 4.05
N ASN A 72 11.52 -2.02 4.54
CA ASN A 72 12.45 -1.09 5.20
C ASN A 72 13.05 -0.05 4.24
N GLY A 73 13.29 -0.46 2.99
CA GLY A 73 13.68 0.42 1.89
C GLY A 73 12.59 1.44 1.54
N GLU A 74 11.34 0.99 1.37
CA GLU A 74 10.17 1.87 1.16
C GLU A 74 10.07 2.91 2.27
N ARG A 75 10.13 2.49 3.54
CA ARG A 75 10.11 3.40 4.70
C ARG A 75 11.27 4.38 4.74
N ALA A 76 12.44 3.99 4.25
CA ALA A 76 13.59 4.90 4.15
C ALA A 76 13.37 5.93 3.04
N ALA A 77 12.88 5.51 1.87
CA ALA A 77 12.57 6.39 0.74
C ALA A 77 11.45 7.37 1.08
N ASP A 78 10.40 6.92 1.76
CA ASP A 78 9.29 7.76 2.19
C ASP A 78 9.73 8.81 3.21
N ARG A 79 10.64 8.47 4.13
CA ARG A 79 11.24 9.46 5.04
C ARG A 79 12.05 10.52 4.30
N GLN A 80 12.73 10.16 3.21
CA GLN A 80 13.52 11.09 2.40
C GLN A 80 12.64 11.99 1.51
N HIS A 81 11.48 11.52 1.06
CA HIS A 81 10.56 12.31 0.23
C HIS A 81 9.64 13.21 1.09
N ASN A 82 9.35 12.81 2.33
CA ASN A 82 8.49 13.58 3.24
C ASN A 82 9.20 14.71 4.00
N VAL A 83 10.54 14.79 4.02
CA VAL A 83 11.25 15.98 4.56
C VAL A 83 11.02 17.25 3.71
N GLY A 84 10.57 17.12 2.46
CA GLY A 84 10.18 18.25 1.60
C GLY A 84 8.66 18.54 1.57
N GLN A 85 7.82 17.58 1.98
CA GLN A 85 6.35 17.65 1.81
C GLN A 85 5.58 17.73 3.15
N LEU A 86 6.28 17.94 4.27
CA LEU A 86 5.70 18.13 5.62
C LEU A 86 5.01 19.49 5.79
N LEU A 87 4.26 19.98 4.79
CA LEU A 87 3.56 21.27 4.84
C LEU A 87 2.10 21.21 4.34
N VAL A 88 1.39 20.07 4.47
CA VAL A 88 -0.04 20.01 4.11
C VAL A 88 -0.89 19.16 5.06
N GLY A 89 -1.08 19.62 6.30
CA GLY A 89 -2.25 19.32 7.14
C GLY A 89 -2.37 17.92 7.81
N PRO A 90 -3.39 17.70 8.67
CA PRO A 90 -3.57 16.47 9.49
C PRO A 90 -4.00 15.22 8.69
N MET A 91 -3.81 15.23 7.36
CA MET A 91 -4.19 14.17 6.43
C MET A 91 -3.02 13.23 6.09
N PHE A 92 -1.93 13.26 6.86
CA PHE A 92 -0.95 12.18 6.89
C PHE A 92 -1.59 10.97 7.56
N ILE A 93 -2.52 10.34 6.84
CA ILE A 93 -2.97 8.98 7.11
C ILE A 93 -1.70 8.14 7.28
N ASP A 94 -1.78 7.22 8.22
CA ASP A 94 -0.73 6.38 8.74
C ASP A 94 -0.08 5.45 7.69
N LEU A 95 0.50 6.02 6.63
CA LEU A 95 1.29 5.28 5.66
C LEU A 95 2.52 4.73 6.39
N SER A 96 3.19 5.55 7.21
CA SER A 96 4.43 5.14 7.90
C SER A 96 4.30 4.04 8.95
N ASP A 97 3.13 3.82 9.57
CA ASP A 97 2.92 2.61 10.40
C ASP A 97 2.33 1.45 9.60
N SER A 98 1.89 1.64 8.35
CA SER A 98 1.41 0.54 7.52
C SER A 98 2.54 -0.46 7.24
N GLU A 99 3.72 0.00 6.81
CA GLU A 99 4.87 -0.87 6.59
C GLU A 99 5.41 -1.42 7.92
N LYS A 100 5.33 -0.66 9.03
CA LYS A 100 5.69 -1.18 10.37
C LYS A 100 4.81 -2.36 10.78
N LYS A 101 3.50 -2.25 10.55
CA LYS A 101 2.53 -3.31 10.89
C LYS A 101 2.78 -4.56 10.05
N GLU A 102 3.13 -4.39 8.77
CA GLU A 102 3.51 -5.50 7.89
C GLU A 102 4.83 -6.16 8.30
N ILE A 103 5.88 -5.38 8.58
CA ILE A 103 7.15 -5.91 9.09
C ILE A 103 6.93 -6.72 10.38
N LYS A 104 6.18 -6.17 11.33
CA LYS A 104 5.89 -6.87 12.60
C LYS A 104 5.10 -8.17 12.37
N ALA A 105 4.21 -8.20 11.37
CA ALA A 105 3.48 -9.40 11.01
C ALA A 105 4.39 -10.46 10.39
N LEU A 106 5.33 -10.06 9.51
CA LEU A 106 6.34 -10.94 8.93
C LEU A 106 7.30 -11.49 9.99
N GLU A 107 7.76 -10.65 10.94
CA GLU A 107 8.61 -11.09 12.05
C GLU A 107 7.91 -12.12 12.96
N ALA A 108 6.61 -11.91 13.22
CA ALA A 108 5.81 -12.86 13.98
C ALA A 108 5.65 -14.21 13.26
N ARG A 109 5.45 -14.17 11.94
CA ARG A 109 5.43 -15.35 11.06
C ARG A 109 6.77 -16.09 11.12
N ASP A 110 7.88 -15.37 10.96
CA ASP A 110 9.22 -15.95 10.97
C ASP A 110 9.56 -16.60 12.32
N THR A 111 9.09 -16.03 13.42
CA THR A 111 9.22 -16.65 14.75
C THR A 111 8.53 -18.02 14.81
N VAL A 112 7.32 -18.13 14.26
CA VAL A 112 6.58 -19.41 14.17
C VAL A 112 7.29 -20.39 13.25
N LEU A 113 7.71 -19.96 12.05
CA LEU A 113 8.43 -20.80 11.09
C LEU A 113 9.73 -21.35 11.69
N ASN A 114 10.49 -20.53 12.41
CA ASN A 114 11.69 -20.97 13.12
C ASN A 114 11.38 -22.03 14.20
N GLY A 115 10.24 -21.91 14.88
CA GLY A 115 9.78 -22.95 15.81
C GLY A 115 9.55 -24.29 15.11
N TYR A 116 8.92 -24.29 13.94
CA TYR A 116 8.71 -25.49 13.15
C TYR A 116 10.00 -26.07 12.56
N LEU A 117 10.91 -25.21 12.09
CA LEU A 117 12.24 -25.62 11.63
C LEU A 117 13.03 -26.30 12.76
N ALA A 118 13.06 -25.70 13.96
CA ALA A 118 13.76 -26.25 15.10
C ALA A 118 13.18 -27.60 15.58
N GLN A 119 11.87 -27.79 15.44
CA GLN A 119 11.20 -29.03 15.86
C GLN A 119 11.35 -30.17 14.85
N ARG A 120 11.30 -29.87 13.55
CA ARG A 120 11.10 -30.90 12.52
C ARG A 120 12.26 -31.05 11.54
N CYS A 121 13.14 -30.07 11.44
CA CYS A 121 14.09 -29.99 10.34
C CYS A 121 15.53 -30.24 10.79
N PRO A 122 16.30 -31.03 10.02
CA PRO A 122 17.73 -31.19 10.30
C PRO A 122 18.44 -29.86 10.12
N THR A 123 19.31 -29.51 11.08
CA THR A 123 20.08 -28.26 11.14
C THR A 123 21.12 -28.12 10.03
N ASP A 124 21.37 -29.18 9.26
CA ASP A 124 22.51 -29.26 8.34
C ASP A 124 22.14 -29.00 6.87
N ALA A 125 20.87 -28.70 6.59
CA ALA A 125 20.46 -28.38 5.22
C ALA A 125 20.80 -26.92 4.91
N ALA A 126 21.84 -26.75 4.08
CA ALA A 126 22.17 -25.49 3.44
C ALA A 126 20.91 -24.81 2.91
N ALA A 127 20.81 -23.50 3.16
CA ALA A 127 19.71 -22.67 2.70
C ALA A 127 19.38 -23.00 1.23
N PRO A 128 18.13 -23.40 0.90
CA PRO A 128 17.79 -23.68 -0.49
C PRO A 128 18.07 -22.44 -1.32
N ALA A 129 18.65 -22.63 -2.50
CA ALA A 129 18.91 -21.56 -3.44
C ALA A 129 17.62 -20.74 -3.65
N PRO A 130 17.70 -19.40 -3.73
CA PRO A 130 16.53 -18.54 -3.85
C PRO A 130 15.65 -19.05 -4.99
N ALA A 131 14.41 -19.41 -4.66
CA ALA A 131 13.44 -19.81 -5.67
C ALA A 131 13.34 -18.67 -6.69
N ALA A 132 13.59 -18.98 -7.96
CA ALA A 132 13.42 -18.03 -9.04
C ALA A 132 12.03 -17.39 -8.92
N PRO A 133 11.91 -16.06 -9.12
CA PRO A 133 10.63 -15.38 -9.02
C PRO A 133 9.62 -16.09 -9.93
N PRO A 134 8.35 -16.24 -9.49
CA PRO A 134 7.32 -16.85 -10.31
C PRO A 134 7.29 -16.09 -11.64
N ALA A 135 7.49 -16.82 -12.75
CA ALA A 135 7.41 -16.26 -14.08
C ALA A 135 6.09 -15.49 -14.18
N THR A 136 6.19 -14.17 -14.32
CA THR A 136 5.05 -13.29 -14.47
C THR A 136 4.24 -13.82 -15.65
N ALA A 137 3.07 -14.38 -15.35
CA ALA A 137 2.10 -14.74 -16.37
C ALA A 137 1.85 -13.47 -17.20
N PRO A 138 1.93 -13.55 -18.54
CA PRO A 138 1.76 -12.37 -19.38
C PRO A 138 0.37 -11.78 -19.10
N ALA A 139 0.38 -10.50 -18.73
CA ALA A 139 -0.84 -9.70 -18.58
C ALA A 139 -1.69 -9.90 -19.83
N ALA A 140 -2.86 -10.52 -19.65
CA ALA A 140 -3.83 -10.71 -20.71
C ALA A 140 -4.22 -9.32 -21.24
N ALA A 141 -3.71 -8.99 -22.42
CA ALA A 141 -4.11 -7.81 -23.16
C ALA A 141 -5.60 -7.96 -23.54
N SER A 142 -6.48 -7.24 -22.85
CA SER A 142 -7.86 -7.03 -23.27
C SER A 142 -7.83 -6.14 -24.51
N ARG A 143 -8.31 -6.70 -25.63
CA ARG A 143 -8.61 -6.00 -26.89
C ARG A 143 -9.84 -5.12 -26.74
#